data_AF-A0A2V7ZMV8-F1
#
_entry.id   AF-A0A2V7ZMV8-F1
#
_cell.length_a   1.000
_cell.length_b   1.000
_cell.length_c   1.000
_cell.angle_alpha   90.00
_cell.angle_beta   90.00
_cell.angle_gamma   90.00
#
_symmetry.space_group_name_H-M   'P 1'
#
loop_
_entity.id
_entity.type
_entity.pdbx_description
1 polymer ?
#
loop_
_entity_poly.entity_id
_entity_poly.type
_entity_poly.pdbx_seq_one_letter_code
_entity_poly.pdbx_strand_id
1 'polypeptide(L)'
;MFERYCEAARRTLFFARFETSQLGGVAIETEHVLLGLLRDNKGLTRTIFTRAQLTYADVHREIEARGAGERVSRRSECCSTQPLKLTVCITPISAPSISSWAWSARNARWRHRS
;
A
#
# COMPACT_ATOMS: atom_id res chain seq x y z
N MET A 1 23.25 -4.97 8.14
CA MET A 1 21.79 -5.06 7.85
C MET A 1 21.43 -6.23 6.93
N PHE A 2 22.18 -6.52 5.85
CA PHE A 2 21.84 -7.61 4.92
C PHE A 2 22.53 -8.96 5.23
N GLU A 3 23.20 -9.12 6.38
CA GLU A 3 24.05 -10.28 6.67
C GLU A 3 23.28 -11.61 6.75
N ARG A 4 21.97 -11.58 7.03
CA ARG A 4 21.15 -12.80 7.18
C ARG A 4 20.40 -13.24 5.92
N TYR A 5 20.59 -12.53 4.79
CA TYR A 5 19.92 -12.88 3.54
C TYR A 5 20.80 -13.72 2.63
N CYS A 6 20.15 -14.64 1.90
CA CYS A 6 20.81 -15.37 0.83
C CYS A 6 21.32 -14.42 -0.26
N GLU A 7 22.35 -14.85 -0.99
CA GLU A 7 22.95 -14.07 -2.08
C GLU A 7 21.90 -13.67 -3.14
N ALA A 8 20.94 -14.55 -3.45
CA ALA A 8 19.87 -14.28 -4.39
C ALA A 8 18.94 -13.14 -3.92
N ALA A 9 18.60 -13.12 -2.62
CA ALA A 9 17.78 -12.04 -2.05
C ALA A 9 18.54 -10.70 -2.05
N ARG A 10 19.83 -10.69 -1.72
CA ARG A 10 20.65 -9.47 -1.80
C ARG A 10 20.73 -8.91 -3.22
N ARG A 11 20.95 -9.78 -4.22
CA ARG A 11 20.93 -9.40 -5.65
C ARG A 11 19.57 -8.85 -6.08
N THR A 12 18.49 -9.50 -5.68
CA THR A 12 17.12 -9.05 -5.97
C THR A 12 16.87 -7.65 -5.43
N LEU A 13 17.26 -7.39 -4.17
CA LEU A 13 17.10 -6.08 -3.54
C LEU A 13 17.95 -5.00 -4.20
N PHE A 14 19.16 -5.36 -4.66
CA PHE A 14 19.99 -4.46 -5.45
C PHE A 14 19.28 -4.05 -6.75
N PHE A 15 18.71 -5.02 -7.49
CA PHE A 15 17.94 -4.71 -8.69
C PHE A 15 16.68 -3.90 -8.37
N ALA A 16 15.94 -4.24 -7.33
CA ALA A 16 14.76 -3.48 -6.92
C ALA A 16 15.09 -2.00 -6.64
N ARG A 17 16.21 -1.74 -5.96
CA ARG A 17 16.66 -0.37 -5.71
C ARG A 17 17.07 0.35 -7.00
N PHE A 18 17.71 -0.37 -7.93
CA PHE A 18 18.01 0.17 -9.25
C PHE A 18 16.73 0.56 -9.99
N GLU A 19 15.72 -0.30 -10.06
CA GLU A 19 14.44 0.01 -10.72
C GLU A 19 13.72 1.18 -10.06
N THR A 20 13.80 1.31 -8.74
CA THR A 20 13.27 2.46 -8.00
C THR A 20 13.91 3.77 -8.50
N SER A 21 15.24 3.79 -8.63
CA SER A 21 15.97 4.95 -9.13
C SER A 21 15.67 5.25 -10.60
N GLN A 22 15.50 4.22 -11.44
CA GLN A 22 15.14 4.38 -12.85
C GLN A 22 13.75 5.00 -13.03
N LEU A 23 12.78 4.57 -12.20
CA LEU A 23 11.41 5.09 -12.23
C LEU A 23 11.25 6.42 -11.48
N GLY A 24 12.30 6.89 -10.80
CA GLY A 24 12.33 8.13 -10.03
C GLY A 24 11.56 8.05 -8.70
N GLY A 25 11.43 6.85 -8.13
CA GLY A 25 10.83 6.61 -6.82
C GLY A 25 11.78 6.97 -5.67
N VAL A 26 11.21 7.29 -4.50
CA VAL A 26 11.97 7.67 -3.30
C VAL A 26 12.14 6.48 -2.34
N ALA A 27 11.30 5.45 -2.49
CA ALA A 27 11.27 4.25 -1.66
C ALA A 27 11.10 3.01 -2.52
N ILE A 28 11.62 1.87 -2.05
CA ILE A 28 11.46 0.59 -2.74
C ILE A 28 10.04 0.07 -2.50
N GLU A 29 9.17 0.23 -3.50
CA GLU A 29 7.83 -0.35 -3.51
C GLU A 29 7.84 -1.81 -3.96
N THR A 30 6.72 -2.51 -3.75
CA THR A 30 6.54 -3.93 -4.07
C THR A 30 6.73 -4.23 -5.55
N GLU A 31 6.34 -3.30 -6.42
CA GLU A 31 6.52 -3.36 -7.88
C GLU A 31 7.99 -3.41 -8.29
N HIS A 32 8.86 -2.66 -7.61
CA HIS A 32 10.30 -2.69 -7.88
C HIS A 32 10.94 -4.00 -7.40
N VAL A 33 10.45 -4.56 -6.28
CA VAL A 33 10.88 -5.90 -5.82
C VAL A 33 10.50 -6.97 -6.84
N LEU A 34 9.29 -6.89 -7.42
CA LEU A 34 8.84 -7.80 -8.46
C LEU A 34 9.74 -7.72 -9.72
N LEU A 35 10.07 -6.51 -10.17
CA LEU A 35 10.99 -6.31 -11.29
C LEU A 35 12.39 -6.87 -10.98
N GLY A 36 12.89 -6.68 -9.75
CA GLY A 36 14.15 -7.24 -9.31
C GLY A 36 14.17 -8.78 -9.33
N LEU A 37 13.06 -9.43 -8.95
CA LEU A 37 12.90 -10.89 -8.99
C LEU A 37 12.86 -11.42 -10.43
N LEU A 38 12.13 -10.73 -11.32
CA LEU A 38 12.07 -11.06 -12.75
C LEU A 38 13.44 -10.94 -13.43
N ARG A 39 14.24 -9.95 -12.99
CA ARG A 39 15.58 -9.68 -13.54
C ARG A 39 16.63 -10.68 -13.08
N ASP A 40 16.62 -11.14 -11.82
CA ASP A 40 17.59 -12.15 -11.37
C ASP A 40 17.39 -13.51 -12.04
N ASN A 41 16.13 -13.87 -12.38
CA ASN A 41 15.72 -15.01 -13.22
C ASN A 41 16.48 -16.34 -12.95
N LYS A 42 16.58 -16.74 -11.68
CA LYS A 42 17.28 -17.96 -11.25
C LYS A 42 16.38 -18.90 -10.47
N GLY A 43 16.71 -20.21 -10.52
CA GLY A 43 16.09 -21.24 -9.68
C GLY A 43 14.55 -21.28 -9.76
N LEU A 44 13.91 -21.20 -8.60
CA LEU A 44 12.44 -21.29 -8.47
C LEU A 44 11.72 -20.13 -9.15
N THR A 45 12.25 -18.91 -9.04
CA THR A 45 11.61 -17.71 -9.60
C THR A 45 11.47 -17.80 -11.11
N ARG A 46 12.52 -18.27 -11.81
CA ARG A 46 12.45 -18.55 -13.25
C ARG A 46 11.32 -19.51 -13.60
N THR A 47 11.19 -20.59 -12.84
CA THR A 47 10.16 -21.63 -13.09
C THR A 47 8.76 -21.06 -12.89
N ILE A 48 8.56 -20.28 -11.83
CA ILE A 48 7.28 -19.64 -11.50
C ILE A 48 6.88 -18.66 -12.61
N PHE A 49 7.78 -17.74 -12.98
CA PHE A 49 7.47 -16.73 -14.00
C PHE A 49 7.29 -17.32 -15.40
N THR A 50 8.05 -18.37 -15.75
CA THR A 50 7.86 -19.09 -17.02
C THR A 50 6.48 -19.75 -17.08
N ARG A 51 6.02 -20.36 -15.98
CA ARG A 51 4.67 -20.94 -15.90
C ARG A 51 3.57 -19.88 -15.96
N ALA A 52 3.82 -18.72 -15.37
CA ALA A 52 2.92 -17.57 -15.42
C ALA A 52 2.95 -16.83 -16.76
N GLN A 53 3.86 -17.19 -17.69
CA GLN A 53 4.09 -16.50 -18.96
C GLN A 53 4.34 -14.98 -18.79
N LEU A 54 4.98 -14.60 -17.68
CA LEU A 54 5.30 -13.21 -17.38
C LEU A 54 6.73 -12.89 -17.81
N THR A 55 6.88 -11.86 -18.63
CA THR A 55 8.20 -11.32 -19.00
C THR A 55 8.48 -10.02 -18.25
N TYR A 56 9.77 -9.71 -18.10
CA TYR A 56 10.20 -8.44 -17.52
C TYR A 56 9.62 -7.24 -18.27
N ALA A 57 9.62 -7.28 -19.61
CA ALA A 57 9.15 -6.18 -20.44
C ALA A 57 7.67 -5.90 -20.26
N ASP A 58 6.84 -6.96 -20.15
CA ASP A 58 5.40 -6.80 -19.96
C ASP A 58 5.08 -6.13 -18.61
N VAL A 59 5.74 -6.56 -17.54
CA VAL A 59 5.53 -6.01 -16.19
C VAL A 59 6.08 -4.60 -16.09
N HIS A 60 7.24 -4.30 -16.68
CA HIS A 60 7.80 -2.96 -16.71
C HIS A 60 6.86 -1.97 -17.41
N ARG A 61 6.36 -2.34 -18.59
CA ARG A 61 5.39 -1.53 -19.34
C ARG A 61 4.11 -1.26 -18.54
N GLU A 62 3.59 -2.27 -17.86
CA GLU A 62 2.39 -2.14 -17.03
C GLU A 62 2.61 -1.19 -15.84
N ILE A 63 3.77 -1.28 -15.18
CA ILE A 63 4.14 -0.38 -14.07
C ILE A 63 4.28 1.06 -14.57
N GLU A 64 4.95 1.27 -15.70
CA GLU A 64 5.07 2.61 -16.30
C GLU A 64 3.70 3.20 -16.67
N ALA A 65 2.81 2.38 -17.24
CA ALA A 65 1.45 2.80 -17.58
C ALA A 65 0.65 3.24 -16.35
N ARG A 66 0.80 2.54 -15.21
CA ARG A 66 0.16 2.90 -13.94
C ARG A 66 0.81 4.13 -13.29
N GLY A 67 2.13 4.19 -13.29
CA GLY A 67 2.92 5.28 -12.70
C GLY A 67 2.74 6.63 -13.40
N ALA A 68 2.32 6.63 -14.66
CA ALA A 68 1.93 7.85 -15.38
C ALA A 68 0.59 8.44 -14.86
N GLY A 69 -0.33 7.61 -14.37
CA GLY A 69 -1.62 8.05 -13.83
C GLY A 69 -1.60 8.40 -12.34
N GLU A 70 -0.66 7.85 -11.56
CA GLU A 70 -0.77 7.83 -10.10
C GLU A 70 0.17 8.78 -9.34
N ARG A 71 1.08 9.49 -10.05
CA ARG A 71 1.91 10.56 -9.44
C ARG A 71 1.10 11.66 -8.75
N VAL A 72 -0.20 11.75 -9.02
CA VAL A 72 -1.13 12.72 -8.41
C VAL A 72 -1.86 12.15 -7.18
N SER A 73 -2.04 10.83 -7.03
CA SER A 73 -3.00 10.28 -6.06
C SER A 73 -2.40 9.64 -4.80
N ARG A 74 -1.16 9.13 -4.82
CA ARG A 74 -0.61 8.42 -3.64
C ARG A 74 0.01 9.34 -2.55
N ARG A 75 -0.04 10.66 -2.72
CA ARG A 75 0.39 11.62 -1.67
C ARG A 75 -0.56 11.68 -0.47
N SER A 76 -1.76 11.12 -0.53
CA SER A 76 -2.79 11.29 0.50
C SER A 76 -2.89 10.20 1.56
N GLU A 77 -2.00 9.21 1.59
CA GLU A 77 -1.83 8.35 2.77
C GLU A 77 -0.45 8.51 3.41
N CYS A 78 0.08 9.73 3.35
CA CYS A 78 0.99 10.20 4.38
C CYS A 78 0.14 10.61 5.59
N CYS A 79 -0.33 9.63 6.37
CA CYS A 79 -0.96 9.92 7.65
C CYS A 79 0.16 10.36 8.61
N SER A 80 0.48 11.65 8.54
CA SER A 80 0.99 12.43 9.65
C SER A 80 -0.02 12.34 10.80
N THR A 81 -0.04 11.23 11.55
CA THR A 81 -0.66 11.25 12.86
C THR A 81 0.38 11.83 13.82
N GLN A 82 0.04 13.02 14.29
CA GLN A 82 0.83 13.95 15.07
C GLN A 82 1.34 13.34 16.39
N PRO A 83 2.40 13.92 16.99
CA PRO A 83 2.90 13.47 18.30
C PRO A 83 1.82 13.63 19.37
N LEU A 84 1.74 12.61 20.23
CA LEU A 84 0.82 12.46 21.35
C LEU A 84 0.72 13.73 22.20
N LYS A 85 -0.37 14.49 22.04
CA LYS A 85 -0.91 15.32 23.12
C LYS A 85 -2.00 14.52 23.84
N LEU A 86 -1.60 13.90 24.94
CA LEU A 86 -2.50 13.46 26.01
C LEU A 86 -3.20 14.71 26.58
N THR A 87 -4.27 15.14 25.93
CA THR A 87 -5.23 16.06 26.55
C THR A 87 -6.38 15.22 27.07
N VAL A 88 -6.35 14.99 28.38
CA VAL A 88 -7.43 14.44 29.18
C VAL A 88 -8.69 15.26 28.91
N CYS A 89 -9.71 14.66 28.30
CA CYS A 89 -11.04 15.25 28.22
C CYS A 89 -11.72 15.09 29.58
N ILE A 90 -11.50 16.05 30.49
CA ILE A 90 -12.37 16.22 31.65
C ILE A 90 -13.59 16.99 31.13
N THR A 91 -14.69 16.29 30.84
CA THR A 91 -15.99 16.93 30.60
C THR A 91 -16.59 17.38 31.93
N PRO A 92 -16.99 18.66 32.11
CA PRO A 92 -17.98 18.97 33.12
C PRO A 92 -19.36 18.58 32.61
N ILE A 93 -20.02 17.72 33.39
CA ILE A 93 -21.41 17.32 33.25
C ILE A 93 -22.28 18.53 33.62
N SER A 94 -23.06 19.06 32.68
CA SER A 94 -24.29 19.82 32.98
C SER A 94 -25.08 20.07 31.68
N ALA A 95 -26.23 19.41 31.60
CA ALA A 95 -27.27 19.52 30.58
C ALA A 95 -28.15 20.79 30.80
N PRO A 96 -29.31 20.94 30.15
CA PRO A 96 -29.61 21.04 28.71
C PRO A 96 -30.41 22.33 28.39
N SER A 97 -30.59 22.69 27.11
CA SER A 97 -31.80 23.44 26.71
C SER A 97 -32.19 23.12 25.27
N ILE A 98 -33.47 22.81 25.14
CA ILE A 98 -34.20 22.32 23.99
C ILE A 98 -34.31 23.42 22.94
N SER A 99 -34.00 23.12 21.70
CA SER A 99 -35.01 23.19 20.63
C SER A 99 -34.44 22.75 19.29
N SER A 100 -35.35 22.08 18.57
CA SER A 100 -35.48 22.21 17.12
C SER A 100 -34.68 21.19 16.26
N TRP A 101 -35.46 20.25 15.71
CA TRP A 101 -35.22 19.43 14.51
C TRP A 101 -34.34 18.19 14.64
N ALA A 102 -34.89 17.12 15.21
CA ALA A 102 -34.43 15.75 14.96
C ALA A 102 -35.46 15.01 14.08
N TRP A 103 -35.09 14.86 12.81
CA TRP A 103 -35.65 13.93 11.83
C TRP A 103 -35.77 12.54 12.46
N SER A 104 -37.00 12.06 12.66
CA SER A 104 -37.26 10.74 13.19
C SER A 104 -37.15 9.71 12.05
N ALA A 105 -36.06 8.95 12.09
CA ALA A 105 -35.82 7.77 11.31
C ALA A 105 -36.93 6.73 11.54
N ARG A 106 -37.62 6.32 10.47
CA ARG A 106 -38.52 5.17 10.48
C ARG A 106 -37.79 3.93 9.96
N ASN A 107 -37.49 3.03 10.90
CA ASN A 107 -37.63 1.57 10.85
C ASN A 107 -37.36 0.83 9.53
N ALA A 108 -36.29 0.04 9.52
CA ALA A 108 -36.21 -1.26 8.85
C ALA A 108 -35.37 -2.18 9.76
N ARG A 109 -35.94 -2.90 10.75
CA ARG A 109 -36.69 -4.17 10.68
C ARG A 109 -36.02 -5.23 9.78
N TRP A 110 -34.97 -5.87 10.29
CA TRP A 110 -34.46 -7.14 9.78
C TRP A 110 -35.17 -8.30 10.47
N ARG A 111 -35.95 -9.06 9.70
CA ARG A 111 -36.65 -10.27 10.12
C ARG A 111 -35.73 -11.46 9.84
N HIS A 112 -35.34 -12.18 10.88
CA HIS A 112 -34.67 -13.48 10.78
C HIS A 112 -35.57 -14.50 10.08
N ARG A 113 -34.97 -15.29 9.19
CA ARG A 113 -35.49 -16.51 8.59
C ARG A 113 -34.62 -17.66 9.09
N SER A 114 -35.19 -18.52 9.92
CA SER A 114 -34.94 -19.96 10.08
C SER A 114 -36.19 -20.55 10.71
#